data_AF-A0A974ALU1-F1
#
_entry.id   AF-A0A974ALU1-F1
#
_cell.length_a   1.000
_cell.length_b   1.000
_cell.length_c   1.000
_cell.angle_alpha   90.00
_cell.angle_beta   90.00
_cell.angle_gamma   90.00
#
_symmetry.space_group_name_H-M   'P 1'
#
loop_
_entity.id
_entity.type
_entity.pdbx_description
1 polymer ?
#
loop_
_entity_poly.entity_id
_entity_poly.type
_entity_poly.pdbx_seq_one_letter_code
_entity_poly.pdbx_strand_id
1 'polypeptide(L)'
;MSYLHDSKPFPIPVIAELGIGVHQEDETLDYLSMPKDMATYRAPLLPEPEEIAGHAPVKTVLKAVLAALQQTTAEGASTQQTHSISLSGLALADITLINQILGEGEVSAQVRLEGEAPTVRIQESVFAGVWRVIETLDDGALRDTIEVGAVPAVLRDCAVEDGSAGVTVPLAPGLVPVGSNAPSVLFELEDQRRRWQAGQQPHVVNLSLLPLTVDDIGYMDLRLGTGRV
;
A
#
# COMPACT_ATOMS: atom_id res chain seq x y z
N MET A 1 2.16 1.83 -40.00
CA MET A 1 0.80 1.35 -39.64
C MET A 1 1.01 0.12 -38.77
N SER A 2 0.68 0.02 -37.48
CA SER A 2 -0.03 0.86 -36.53
C SER A 2 0.53 0.44 -35.15
N TYR A 3 1.18 1.34 -34.41
CA TYR A 3 1.60 1.05 -33.03
C TYR A 3 0.42 1.40 -32.12
N LEU A 4 -0.37 0.39 -31.77
CA LEU A 4 -1.42 0.50 -30.76
C LEU A 4 -0.73 0.75 -29.42
N HIS A 5 -0.86 1.98 -28.94
CA HIS A 5 -0.58 2.38 -27.56
C HIS A 5 -1.42 1.53 -26.62
N ASP A 6 -0.79 0.61 -25.91
CA ASP A 6 -1.38 -0.04 -24.73
C ASP A 6 -0.86 0.68 -23.48
N SER A 7 -1.21 1.96 -23.37
CA SER A 7 -1.12 2.69 -22.11
C SER A 7 -2.27 2.19 -21.24
N LYS A 8 -1.96 1.37 -20.24
CA LYS A 8 -2.90 0.93 -19.22
C LYS A 8 -3.61 2.18 -18.66
N PRO A 9 -4.94 2.30 -18.81
CA PRO A 9 -5.67 3.45 -18.28
C PRO A 9 -5.68 3.39 -16.75
N PHE A 10 -5.56 4.57 -16.14
CA PHE A 10 -5.52 4.86 -14.70
C PHE A 10 -6.71 4.24 -13.94
N PRO A 11 -6.54 3.27 -13.02
CA PRO A 11 -7.62 2.78 -12.20
C PRO A 11 -7.51 3.33 -10.76
N ILE A 12 -7.48 4.65 -10.62
CA ILE A 12 -8.20 5.31 -9.51
C ILE A 12 -9.04 6.44 -10.10
N PRO A 13 -10.25 6.15 -10.62
CA PRO A 13 -11.26 7.17 -10.79
C PRO A 13 -11.84 7.53 -9.42
N VAL A 14 -11.71 8.80 -9.02
CA VAL A 14 -12.59 9.38 -7.99
C VAL A 14 -13.94 9.63 -8.65
N ILE A 15 -14.85 8.64 -8.65
CA ILE A 15 -16.32 8.72 -8.79
C ILE A 15 -16.90 7.29 -8.70
N ALA A 16 -17.98 7.13 -7.93
CA ALA A 16 -18.70 5.89 -7.66
C ALA A 16 -19.65 5.50 -8.79
N GLU A 17 -19.81 4.20 -9.06
CA GLU A 17 -21.11 3.59 -9.39
C GLU A 17 -21.10 2.06 -9.41
N LEU A 18 -22.29 1.51 -9.17
CA LEU A 18 -22.68 0.18 -8.68
C LEU A 18 -22.99 -0.82 -9.82
N GLY A 19 -22.89 -2.13 -9.55
CA GLY A 19 -23.58 -3.14 -10.38
C GLY A 19 -23.26 -4.60 -10.01
N ILE A 20 -24.23 -5.31 -9.44
CA ILE A 20 -24.15 -6.70 -8.95
C ILE A 20 -24.71 -7.66 -9.99
N GLY A 21 -24.07 -8.81 -10.22
CA GLY A 21 -24.60 -9.90 -11.05
C GLY A 21 -24.28 -11.28 -10.47
N VAL A 22 -25.33 -12.03 -10.14
CA VAL A 22 -25.35 -13.41 -9.58
C VAL A 22 -25.45 -14.44 -10.71
N HIS A 23 -24.69 -15.54 -10.66
CA HIS A 23 -24.94 -16.72 -11.52
C HIS A 23 -24.83 -18.05 -10.76
N GLN A 24 -25.76 -18.95 -11.10
CA GLN A 24 -26.07 -20.24 -10.51
C GLN A 24 -25.14 -21.36 -11.02
N GLU A 25 -24.99 -22.39 -10.19
CA GLU A 25 -24.09 -23.54 -10.35
C GLU A 25 -24.67 -24.62 -11.28
N ASP A 26 -23.90 -25.03 -12.29
CA ASP A 26 -24.02 -26.32 -12.97
C ASP A 26 -22.66 -27.04 -12.88
N GLU A 27 -22.66 -28.21 -12.23
CA GLU A 27 -21.47 -29.05 -11.96
C GLU A 27 -20.92 -29.68 -13.25
N THR A 28 -20.05 -28.95 -13.92
CA THR A 28 -18.91 -29.51 -14.66
C THR A 28 -17.64 -29.06 -13.95
N LEU A 29 -16.66 -29.94 -13.73
CA LEU A 29 -15.33 -29.56 -13.24
C LEU A 29 -14.65 -28.71 -14.31
N ASP A 30 -15.03 -27.45 -14.37
CA ASP A 30 -14.45 -26.44 -15.25
C ASP A 30 -13.13 -26.05 -14.61
N TYR A 31 -12.05 -26.70 -15.08
CA TYR A 31 -10.72 -26.32 -14.66
C TYR A 31 -10.47 -24.89 -15.13
N LEU A 32 -10.44 -23.95 -14.19
CA LEU A 32 -9.95 -22.60 -14.41
C LEU A 32 -8.63 -22.70 -15.18
N SER A 33 -8.57 -22.10 -16.37
CA SER A 33 -7.35 -22.03 -17.15
C SER A 33 -6.27 -21.40 -16.28
N MET A 34 -5.23 -22.19 -15.96
CA MET A 34 -4.09 -21.71 -15.18
C MET A 34 -3.60 -20.38 -15.79
N PRO A 35 -3.52 -19.29 -15.01
CA PRO A 35 -2.94 -18.05 -15.50
C PRO A 35 -1.54 -18.35 -16.03
N LYS A 36 -1.36 -18.20 -17.36
CA LYS A 36 -0.10 -18.54 -18.02
C LYS A 36 0.93 -17.42 -17.93
N ASP A 37 0.48 -16.23 -17.56
CA ASP A 37 1.33 -15.06 -17.38
C ASP A 37 1.52 -14.76 -15.89
N MET A 38 2.74 -14.96 -15.41
CA MET A 38 3.21 -14.25 -14.23
C MET A 38 3.66 -12.87 -14.67
N ALA A 39 3.22 -11.81 -13.99
CA ALA A 39 3.74 -10.46 -14.21
C ALA A 39 5.23 -10.42 -13.85
N THR A 40 6.10 -10.72 -14.81
CA THR A 40 7.54 -10.54 -14.64
C THR A 40 7.89 -9.07 -14.77
N TYR A 41 8.84 -8.59 -13.96
CA TYR A 41 9.36 -7.23 -14.06
C TYR A 41 9.68 -6.86 -15.51
N ARG A 42 9.04 -5.80 -15.99
CA ARG A 42 9.36 -5.17 -17.27
C ARG A 42 10.01 -3.83 -16.98
N ALA A 43 11.25 -3.68 -17.41
CA ALA A 43 11.94 -2.41 -17.31
C ALA A 43 11.08 -1.30 -17.96
N PRO A 44 10.88 -0.17 -17.28
CA PRO A 44 10.09 0.92 -17.84
C PRO A 44 10.77 1.44 -19.11
N LEU A 45 9.96 1.88 -20.07
CA LEU A 45 10.47 2.51 -21.28
C LEU A 45 11.10 3.85 -20.89
N LEU A 46 12.42 3.91 -20.98
CA LEU A 46 13.14 5.15 -20.75
C LEU A 46 12.81 6.13 -21.88
N PRO A 47 12.53 7.40 -21.56
CA PRO A 47 12.40 8.46 -22.55
C PRO A 47 13.68 8.55 -23.40
N GLU A 48 13.54 9.04 -24.63
CA GLU A 48 14.68 9.21 -25.52
C GLU A 48 15.68 10.21 -24.92
N PRO A 49 16.99 10.05 -25.17
CA PRO A 49 18.02 10.92 -24.56
C PRO A 49 17.79 12.42 -24.80
N GLU A 50 17.16 12.77 -25.92
CA GLU A 50 16.77 14.11 -26.31
C GLU A 50 15.69 14.70 -25.38
N GLU A 51 14.74 13.88 -24.95
CA GLU A 51 13.66 14.24 -24.01
C GLU A 51 14.19 14.45 -22.58
N ILE A 52 15.37 13.90 -22.25
CA ILE A 52 16.02 14.07 -20.93
C ILE A 52 17.15 15.11 -21.01
N ALA A 53 17.61 15.51 -22.20
CA ALA A 53 18.76 16.39 -22.38
C ALA A 53 18.58 17.76 -21.70
N GLY A 54 17.34 18.28 -21.67
CA GLY A 54 16.97 19.55 -21.02
C GLY A 54 16.63 19.45 -19.53
N HIS A 55 16.49 18.25 -18.98
CA HIS A 55 15.92 18.02 -17.64
C HIS A 55 17.01 17.68 -16.62
N ALA A 56 17.92 18.63 -16.36
CA ALA A 56 18.96 18.47 -15.35
C ALA A 56 18.40 18.17 -13.93
N PRO A 57 17.29 18.80 -13.47
CA PRO A 57 16.70 18.48 -12.17
C PRO A 57 16.24 17.03 -12.06
N VAL A 58 15.63 16.47 -13.12
CA VAL A 58 15.20 15.06 -13.17
C VAL A 58 16.38 14.12 -12.98
N LYS A 59 17.50 14.36 -13.70
CA LYS A 59 18.71 13.55 -13.54
C LYS A 59 19.26 13.61 -12.11
N THR A 60 19.18 14.77 -11.46
CA THR A 60 19.61 14.94 -10.06
C THR A 60 18.75 14.10 -9.12
N VAL A 61 17.42 14.15 -9.26
CA VAL A 61 16.49 13.33 -8.45
C VAL A 61 16.75 11.84 -8.66
N LEU A 62 16.83 11.38 -9.91
CA LEU A 62 17.06 9.96 -10.21
C LEU A 62 18.41 9.45 -9.68
N LYS A 63 19.46 10.28 -9.72
CA LYS A 63 20.74 9.97 -9.08
C LYS A 63 20.63 9.88 -7.56
N ALA A 64 19.84 10.77 -6.93
CA ALA A 64 19.60 10.71 -5.50
C ALA A 64 18.82 9.44 -5.10
N VAL A 65 17.81 9.05 -5.89
CA VAL A 65 17.07 7.79 -5.72
C VAL A 65 18.02 6.60 -5.84
N LEU A 66 18.87 6.57 -6.88
CA LEU A 66 19.86 5.51 -7.05
C LEU A 66 20.84 5.43 -5.88
N ALA A 67 21.33 6.57 -5.40
CA ALA A 67 22.23 6.63 -4.25
C ALA A 67 21.55 6.14 -2.96
N ALA A 68 20.26 6.46 -2.77
CA ALA A 68 19.48 5.97 -1.65
C ALA A 68 19.25 4.45 -1.74
N LEU A 69 18.93 3.92 -2.92
CA LEU A 69 18.81 2.48 -3.14
C LEU A 69 20.09 1.75 -2.79
N GLN A 70 21.24 2.26 -3.25
CA GLN A 70 22.56 1.70 -2.93
C GLN A 70 22.83 1.68 -1.42
N GLN A 71 22.38 2.70 -0.67
CA GLN A 71 22.50 2.74 0.78
C GLN A 71 21.58 1.73 1.45
N THR A 72 20.33 1.59 0.98
CA THR A 72 19.36 0.64 1.54
C THR A 72 19.72 -0.82 1.26
N THR A 73 20.41 -1.11 0.15
CA THR A 73 20.84 -2.46 -0.21
C THR A 73 22.24 -2.82 0.29
N ALA A 74 22.95 -1.89 0.93
CA ALA A 74 24.30 -2.14 1.43
C ALA A 74 24.30 -3.19 2.57
N GLU A 75 25.39 -3.95 2.69
CA GLU A 75 25.55 -4.89 3.81
C GLU A 75 25.49 -4.15 5.16
N GLY A 76 24.61 -4.60 6.06
CA GLY A 76 24.40 -3.97 7.36
C GLY A 76 23.47 -2.75 7.35
N ALA A 77 22.84 -2.42 6.21
CA ALA A 77 21.79 -1.40 6.16
C ALA A 77 20.61 -1.77 7.08
N SER A 78 20.07 -0.77 7.76
CA SER A 78 18.89 -0.96 8.61
C SER A 78 17.64 -1.10 7.74
N THR A 79 16.88 -2.17 7.93
CA THR A 79 15.58 -2.37 7.28
C THR A 79 14.52 -1.36 7.73
N GLN A 80 14.79 -0.60 8.79
CA GLN A 80 13.92 0.45 9.31
C GLN A 80 14.24 1.83 8.73
N GLN A 81 15.33 1.97 7.97
CA GLN A 81 15.73 3.23 7.39
C GLN A 81 15.00 3.47 6.07
N THR A 82 14.32 4.62 5.99
CA THR A 82 13.69 5.12 4.77
C THR A 82 14.36 6.46 4.42
N HIS A 83 14.88 6.59 3.21
CA HIS A 83 15.46 7.84 2.72
C HIS A 83 14.41 8.66 1.98
N SER A 84 14.31 9.96 2.24
CA SER A 84 13.34 10.84 1.60
C SER A 84 14.04 11.85 0.67
N ILE A 85 13.54 11.97 -0.56
CA ILE A 85 13.99 12.91 -1.59
C ILE A 85 12.83 13.83 -1.93
N SER A 86 12.96 15.13 -1.65
CA SER A 86 11.91 16.11 -1.96
C SER A 86 11.84 16.42 -3.45
N LEU A 87 10.60 16.50 -3.98
CA LEU A 87 10.29 16.97 -5.33
C LEU A 87 9.84 18.44 -5.36
N SER A 88 9.88 19.12 -4.21
CA SER A 88 9.44 20.50 -4.09
C SER A 88 10.27 21.44 -4.98
N GLY A 89 9.57 22.34 -5.69
CA GLY A 89 10.19 23.33 -6.57
C GLY A 89 10.58 22.82 -7.96
N LEU A 90 10.32 21.56 -8.29
CA LEU A 90 10.44 21.05 -9.65
C LEU A 90 9.32 21.55 -10.55
N ALA A 91 9.62 21.76 -11.83
CA ALA A 91 8.60 22.11 -12.81
C ALA A 91 7.68 20.91 -13.06
N LEU A 92 6.43 21.17 -13.46
CA LEU A 92 5.46 20.10 -13.74
C LEU A 92 5.97 19.10 -14.79
N ALA A 93 6.67 19.57 -15.82
CA ALA A 93 7.28 18.71 -16.84
C ALA A 93 8.34 17.76 -16.26
N ASP A 94 9.14 18.22 -15.30
CA ASP A 94 10.13 17.38 -14.61
C ASP A 94 9.44 16.30 -13.77
N ILE A 95 8.37 16.67 -13.05
CA ILE A 95 7.58 15.74 -12.24
C ILE A 95 6.93 14.68 -13.14
N THR A 96 6.34 15.08 -14.26
CA THR A 96 5.75 14.14 -15.23
C THR A 96 6.79 13.16 -15.76
N LEU A 97 7.98 13.65 -16.10
CA LEU A 97 9.08 12.81 -16.60
C LEU A 97 9.57 11.82 -15.53
N ILE A 98 9.70 12.26 -14.28
CA ILE A 98 10.04 11.40 -13.14
C ILE A 98 9.00 10.28 -12.98
N ASN A 99 7.71 10.61 -13.03
CA ASN A 99 6.64 9.62 -12.90
C ASN A 99 6.66 8.60 -14.03
N GLN A 100 6.90 9.05 -15.26
CA GLN A 100 7.02 8.15 -16.41
C GLN A 100 8.20 7.17 -16.24
N ILE A 101 9.34 7.66 -15.74
CA ILE A 101 10.55 6.85 -15.55
C ILE A 101 10.37 5.84 -14.40
N LEU A 102 9.81 6.28 -13.27
CA LEU A 102 9.60 5.43 -12.10
C LEU A 102 8.45 4.44 -12.30
N GLY A 103 7.46 4.79 -13.12
CA GLY A 103 6.28 3.96 -13.35
C GLY A 103 5.47 3.69 -12.08
N GLU A 104 4.51 2.78 -12.20
CA GLU A 104 3.63 2.36 -11.11
C GLU A 104 3.82 0.86 -10.82
N GLY A 105 4.10 0.55 -9.56
CA GLY A 105 4.16 -0.79 -9.02
C GLY A 105 2.80 -1.32 -8.59
N GLU A 106 2.81 -2.44 -7.89
CA GLU A 106 1.59 -3.16 -7.51
C GLU A 106 0.98 -2.66 -6.20
N VAL A 107 1.77 -1.98 -5.37
CA VAL A 107 1.36 -1.57 -4.02
C VAL A 107 1.03 -0.08 -3.98
N SER A 108 -0.12 0.24 -3.38
CA SER A 108 -0.53 1.60 -3.04
C SER A 108 -1.10 1.63 -1.63
N ALA A 109 -1.05 2.80 -0.98
CA ALA A 109 -1.59 2.98 0.36
C ALA A 109 -2.13 4.41 0.54
N GLN A 110 -3.03 4.59 1.49
CA GLN A 110 -3.56 5.89 1.86
C GLN A 110 -3.60 6.00 3.37
N VAL A 111 -3.22 7.16 3.91
CA VAL A 111 -3.43 7.45 5.33
C VAL A 111 -4.61 8.40 5.43
N ARG A 112 -5.65 8.01 6.17
CA ARG A 112 -6.86 8.83 6.39
C ARG A 112 -7.45 8.58 7.76
N LEU A 113 -8.00 9.64 8.36
CA LEU A 113 -8.90 9.49 9.49
C LEU A 113 -10.29 9.06 9.02
N GLU A 114 -11.03 8.37 9.88
CA GLU A 114 -12.37 7.88 9.57
C GLU A 114 -13.30 9.06 9.22
N GLY A 115 -13.95 8.98 8.07
CA GLY A 115 -14.84 10.05 7.56
C GLY A 115 -14.14 11.23 6.89
N GLU A 116 -12.80 11.27 6.85
CA GLU A 116 -12.03 12.39 6.28
C GLU A 116 -11.33 12.02 4.97
N ALA A 117 -10.93 13.02 4.19
CA ALA A 117 -10.11 12.81 3.00
C ALA A 117 -8.71 12.27 3.38
N PRO A 118 -8.05 11.49 2.51
CA PRO A 118 -6.71 10.99 2.82
C PRO A 118 -5.72 12.14 2.96
N THR A 119 -5.03 12.17 4.10
CA THR A 119 -3.95 13.11 4.39
C THR A 119 -2.70 12.73 3.64
N VAL A 120 -2.47 11.42 3.40
CA VAL A 120 -1.32 10.93 2.65
C VAL A 120 -1.74 9.93 1.59
N ARG A 121 -1.13 10.05 0.39
CA ARG A 121 -1.28 9.09 -0.71
C ARG A 121 0.08 8.54 -1.08
N ILE A 122 0.16 7.23 -1.23
CA ILE A 122 1.40 6.50 -1.44
C ILE A 122 1.22 5.57 -2.64
N GLN A 123 2.21 5.57 -3.53
CA GLN A 123 2.27 4.65 -4.66
C GLN A 123 3.69 4.09 -4.77
N GLU A 124 3.82 2.77 -4.79
CA GLU A 124 5.09 2.13 -5.14
C GLU A 124 5.37 2.32 -6.63
N SER A 125 6.63 2.48 -6.99
CA SER A 125 7.09 2.48 -8.38
C SER A 125 7.28 1.06 -8.91
N VAL A 126 7.64 0.89 -10.19
CA VAL A 126 8.03 -0.45 -10.68
C VAL A 126 9.33 -0.97 -10.06
N PHE A 127 10.10 -0.09 -9.41
CA PHE A 127 11.26 -0.43 -8.62
C PHE A 127 10.85 -0.65 -7.17
N ALA A 128 10.90 -1.92 -6.73
CA ALA A 128 10.52 -2.30 -5.38
C ALA A 128 11.28 -1.49 -4.32
N GLY A 129 10.55 -1.00 -3.32
CA GLY A 129 11.11 -0.16 -2.26
C GLY A 129 11.35 1.30 -2.66
N VAL A 130 10.93 1.74 -3.85
CA VAL A 130 10.87 3.17 -4.23
C VAL A 130 9.41 3.60 -4.28
N TRP A 131 9.07 4.57 -3.45
CA TRP A 131 7.70 5.01 -3.19
C TRP A 131 7.56 6.48 -3.50
N ARG A 132 6.45 6.88 -4.10
CA ARG A 132 6.03 8.28 -4.13
C ARG A 132 5.06 8.53 -2.99
N VAL A 133 5.33 9.57 -2.20
CA VAL A 133 4.53 9.95 -1.03
C VAL A 133 4.08 11.39 -1.21
N ILE A 134 2.76 11.59 -1.24
CA ILE A 134 2.14 12.92 -1.33
C ILE A 134 1.35 13.14 -0.04
N GLU A 135 1.83 14.05 0.78
CA GLU A 135 1.20 14.46 2.04
C GLU A 135 0.52 15.82 1.87
N THR A 136 -0.72 15.92 2.36
CA THR A 136 -1.46 17.18 2.49
C THR A 136 -1.22 17.73 3.89
N LEU A 137 -0.58 18.90 3.96
CA LEU A 137 -0.27 19.58 5.21
C LEU A 137 -1.49 20.36 5.74
N ASP A 138 -1.43 20.77 7.00
CA ASP A 138 -2.53 21.49 7.68
C ASP A 138 -2.91 22.82 7.00
N ASP A 139 -1.97 23.45 6.30
CA ASP A 139 -2.17 24.68 5.52
C ASP A 139 -2.73 24.42 4.10
N GLY A 140 -2.97 23.15 3.76
CA GLY A 140 -3.43 22.70 2.45
C GLY A 140 -2.31 22.55 1.41
N ALA A 141 -1.05 22.84 1.76
CA ALA A 141 0.07 22.63 0.86
C ALA A 141 0.35 21.13 0.68
N LEU A 142 0.84 20.76 -0.51
CA LEU A 142 1.24 19.39 -0.80
C LEU A 142 2.76 19.25 -0.63
N ARG A 143 3.16 18.27 0.17
CA ARG A 143 4.53 17.79 0.25
C ARG A 143 4.67 16.54 -0.62
N ASP A 144 5.42 16.66 -1.70
CA ASP A 144 5.67 15.58 -2.67
C ASP A 144 7.12 15.09 -2.51
N THR A 145 7.28 13.81 -2.18
CA THR A 145 8.57 13.17 -1.94
C THR A 145 8.64 11.81 -2.61
N ILE A 146 9.87 11.39 -2.93
CA ILE A 146 10.20 9.99 -3.19
C ILE A 146 10.86 9.43 -1.95
N GLU A 147 10.33 8.33 -1.44
CA GLU A 147 10.91 7.57 -0.35
C GLU A 147 11.54 6.28 -0.85
N VAL A 148 12.70 5.94 -0.32
CA VAL A 148 13.43 4.71 -0.64
C VAL A 148 13.65 3.91 0.63
N GLY A 149 13.03 2.74 0.70
CA GLY A 149 13.03 1.86 1.86
C GLY A 149 12.01 0.74 1.73
N ALA A 150 12.03 -0.22 2.65
CA ALA A 150 11.10 -1.36 2.63
C ALA A 150 9.63 -0.94 2.73
N VAL A 151 9.36 0.14 3.47
CA VAL A 151 8.03 0.74 3.62
C VAL A 151 8.18 2.26 3.85
N PRO A 152 7.26 3.09 3.36
CA PRO A 152 7.24 4.52 3.66
C PRO A 152 7.21 4.79 5.17
N ALA A 153 7.88 5.87 5.59
CA ALA A 153 8.06 6.17 7.00
C ALA A 153 6.73 6.39 7.72
N VAL A 154 5.83 7.15 7.09
CA VAL A 154 4.51 7.46 7.65
C VAL A 154 3.68 6.22 7.96
N LEU A 155 3.75 5.16 7.16
CA LEU A 155 2.99 3.93 7.42
C LEU A 155 3.48 3.21 8.67
N ARG A 156 4.80 3.20 8.88
CA ARG A 156 5.41 2.64 10.07
C ARG A 156 5.06 3.46 11.31
N ASP A 157 5.09 4.78 11.21
CA ASP A 157 4.75 5.66 12.32
C ASP A 157 3.27 5.49 12.71
N CYS A 158 2.36 5.45 11.71
CA CYS A 158 0.94 5.14 11.93
C CYS A 158 0.76 3.76 12.60
N ALA A 159 1.45 2.73 12.14
CA ALA A 159 1.35 1.38 12.71
C ALA A 159 1.82 1.34 14.18
N VAL A 160 2.87 2.09 14.54
CA VAL A 160 3.35 2.20 15.94
C VAL A 160 2.33 2.95 16.80
N GLU A 161 1.80 4.07 16.31
CA GLU A 161 0.77 4.85 17.01
C GLU A 161 -0.49 4.02 17.27
N ASP A 162 -1.07 3.45 16.21
CA ASP A 162 -2.29 2.65 16.28
C ASP A 162 -2.08 1.38 17.12
N GLY A 163 -0.93 0.73 16.96
CA GLY A 163 -0.53 -0.41 17.75
C GLY A 163 -0.40 -0.08 19.24
N SER A 164 0.00 1.13 19.60
CA SER A 164 0.15 1.58 20.99
C SER A 164 -1.15 2.03 21.65
N ALA A 165 -2.10 2.55 20.86
CA ALA A 165 -3.36 3.12 21.36
C ALA A 165 -4.31 2.08 22.00
N GLY A 166 -4.13 0.79 21.69
CA GLY A 166 -4.94 -0.30 22.23
C GLY A 166 -6.36 -0.31 21.66
N VAL A 167 -6.79 -1.43 21.09
CA VAL A 167 -8.14 -1.57 20.54
C VAL A 167 -9.14 -1.65 21.70
N THR A 168 -9.74 -0.51 22.04
CA THR A 168 -10.76 -0.43 23.08
C THR A 168 -12.07 0.04 22.46
N VAL A 169 -12.54 -0.63 21.40
CA VAL A 169 -13.92 -0.42 20.92
C VAL A 169 -14.86 -0.99 21.99
N PRO A 170 -15.66 -0.16 22.69
CA PRO A 170 -16.64 -0.65 23.64
C PRO A 170 -17.71 -1.43 22.87
N LEU A 171 -18.08 -2.63 23.33
CA LEU A 171 -19.22 -3.33 22.72
C LEU A 171 -20.47 -2.45 22.81
N ALA A 172 -21.17 -2.28 21.70
CA ALA A 172 -22.58 -1.93 21.76
C ALA A 172 -23.31 -3.01 22.58
N PRO A 173 -24.10 -2.64 23.60
CA PRO A 173 -24.86 -3.63 24.38
C PRO A 173 -25.84 -4.37 23.46
N GLY A 174 -25.67 -5.69 23.30
CA GLY A 174 -26.58 -6.56 22.54
C GLY A 174 -25.91 -7.52 21.56
N LEU A 175 -24.64 -7.30 21.18
CA LEU A 175 -23.88 -8.26 20.37
C LEU A 175 -23.22 -9.30 21.27
N VAL A 176 -23.98 -10.34 21.61
CA VAL A 176 -23.41 -11.57 22.19
C VAL A 176 -22.89 -12.39 21.00
N PRO A 177 -21.64 -12.89 21.02
CA PRO A 177 -21.14 -13.73 19.93
C PRO A 177 -22.07 -14.93 19.74
N VAL A 178 -22.64 -15.05 18.55
CA VAL A 178 -23.52 -16.19 18.19
C VAL A 178 -22.66 -17.42 17.81
N GLY A 179 -21.35 -17.22 17.57
CA GLY A 179 -20.34 -18.26 17.37
C GLY A 179 -19.27 -18.30 18.48
N SER A 180 -18.75 -19.49 18.79
CA SER A 180 -17.83 -19.69 19.93
C SER A 180 -16.37 -19.31 19.67
N ASN A 181 -15.96 -19.06 18.42
CA ASN A 181 -14.53 -19.05 18.07
C ASN A 181 -13.93 -17.64 17.90
N ALA A 182 -14.71 -16.63 17.51
CA ALA A 182 -14.20 -15.26 17.36
C ALA A 182 -13.56 -14.70 18.64
N PRO A 183 -14.14 -14.85 19.86
CA PRO A 183 -13.51 -14.35 21.08
C PRO A 183 -12.12 -14.94 21.35
N SER A 184 -11.91 -16.23 21.03
CA SER A 184 -10.61 -16.89 21.21
C SER A 184 -9.55 -16.34 20.26
N VAL A 185 -9.90 -16.13 18.98
CA VAL A 185 -9.00 -15.52 18.00
C VAL A 185 -8.64 -14.09 18.41
N LEU A 186 -9.62 -13.28 18.83
CA LEU A 186 -9.37 -11.92 19.28
C LEU A 186 -8.48 -11.88 20.53
N PHE A 187 -8.67 -12.80 21.47
CA PHE A 187 -7.79 -12.93 22.63
C PHE A 187 -6.36 -13.29 22.22
N GLU A 188 -6.20 -14.26 21.31
CA GLU A 188 -4.89 -14.64 20.77
C GLU A 188 -4.19 -13.45 20.08
N LEU A 189 -4.89 -12.72 19.21
CA LEU A 189 -4.34 -11.56 18.51
C LEU A 189 -3.92 -10.46 19.49
N GLU A 190 -4.73 -10.15 20.51
CA GLU A 190 -4.38 -9.16 21.53
C GLU A 190 -3.17 -9.60 22.38
N ASP A 191 -3.12 -10.87 22.74
CA ASP A 191 -2.04 -11.46 23.51
C ASP A 191 -0.71 -11.47 22.72
N GLN A 192 -0.77 -11.77 21.42
CA GLN A 192 0.37 -11.67 20.51
C GLN A 192 0.82 -10.22 20.30
N ARG A 193 -0.13 -9.29 20.09
CA ARG A 193 0.16 -7.85 19.96
C ARG A 193 0.92 -7.31 21.17
N ARG A 194 0.53 -7.72 22.38
CA ARG A 194 1.20 -7.29 23.64
C ARG A 194 2.62 -7.82 23.79
N ARG A 195 2.91 -9.01 23.25
CA ARG A 195 4.23 -9.65 23.39
C ARG A 195 5.16 -9.39 22.21
N TRP A 196 4.62 -8.91 21.09
CA TRP A 196 5.38 -8.68 19.90
C TRP A 196 6.50 -7.65 20.14
N GLN A 197 7.66 -7.92 19.57
CA GLN A 197 8.83 -7.04 19.58
C GLN A 197 9.44 -6.98 18.19
N ALA A 198 10.08 -5.85 17.87
CA ALA A 198 10.79 -5.68 16.60
C ALA A 198 11.79 -6.83 16.38
N GLY A 199 11.75 -7.43 15.18
CA GLY A 199 12.58 -8.58 14.81
C GLY A 199 11.94 -9.95 15.05
N GLN A 200 10.79 -10.01 15.74
CA GLN A 200 9.99 -11.24 15.80
C GLN A 200 9.25 -11.46 14.48
N GLN A 201 9.06 -12.73 14.11
CA GLN A 201 8.24 -13.08 12.95
C GLN A 201 6.78 -12.65 13.18
N PRO A 202 6.07 -12.24 12.11
CA PRO A 202 4.65 -11.92 12.23
C PRO A 202 3.86 -13.15 12.65
N HIS A 203 2.94 -12.98 13.60
CA HIS A 203 1.98 -14.02 13.97
C HIS A 203 0.85 -14.04 12.94
N VAL A 204 0.61 -15.19 12.32
CA VAL A 204 -0.37 -15.33 11.24
C VAL A 204 -1.47 -16.28 11.67
N VAL A 205 -2.71 -15.78 11.65
CA VAL A 205 -3.92 -16.57 11.85
C VAL A 205 -4.63 -16.73 10.51
N ASN A 206 -4.77 -17.96 10.03
CA ASN A 206 -5.51 -18.23 8.80
C ASN A 206 -7.00 -18.41 9.10
N LEU A 207 -7.78 -17.33 8.92
CA LEU A 207 -9.22 -17.33 9.19
C LEU A 207 -9.99 -18.34 8.33
N SER A 208 -9.51 -18.69 7.13
CA SER A 208 -10.18 -19.66 6.24
C SER A 208 -10.07 -21.10 6.72
N LEU A 209 -9.11 -21.40 7.60
CA LEU A 209 -8.93 -22.74 8.19
C LEU A 209 -9.65 -22.89 9.54
N LEU A 210 -10.23 -21.81 10.06
CA LEU A 210 -10.96 -21.82 11.31
C LEU A 210 -12.46 -21.99 11.03
N PRO A 211 -13.18 -22.75 11.88
CA PRO A 211 -14.63 -22.84 11.79
C PRO A 211 -15.27 -21.54 12.30
N LEU A 212 -15.21 -20.49 11.48
CA LEU A 212 -15.81 -19.18 11.74
C LEU A 212 -17.13 -19.05 10.97
N THR A 213 -18.15 -18.58 11.67
CA THR A 213 -19.44 -18.22 11.05
C THR A 213 -19.39 -16.81 10.47
N VAL A 214 -20.39 -16.44 9.66
CA VAL A 214 -20.53 -15.05 9.16
C VAL A 214 -20.68 -14.06 10.32
N ASP A 215 -21.41 -14.45 11.36
CA ASP A 215 -21.58 -13.64 12.58
C ASP A 215 -20.27 -13.47 13.35
N ASP A 216 -19.40 -14.50 13.39
CA ASP A 216 -18.07 -14.40 13.97
C ASP A 216 -17.20 -13.35 13.25
N ILE A 217 -17.23 -13.37 11.91
CA ILE A 217 -16.49 -12.40 11.09
C ILE A 217 -17.01 -10.98 11.31
N GLY A 218 -18.33 -10.79 11.33
CA GLY A 218 -18.94 -9.48 11.60
C GLY A 218 -18.62 -8.96 13.01
N TYR A 219 -18.59 -9.86 14.00
CA TYR A 219 -18.17 -9.50 15.35
C TYR A 219 -16.68 -9.11 15.42
N MET A 220 -15.80 -9.81 14.70
CA MET A 220 -14.38 -9.46 14.60
C MET A 220 -14.17 -8.13 13.90
N ASP A 221 -14.86 -7.87 12.80
CA ASP A 221 -14.80 -6.61 12.04
C ASP A 221 -15.17 -5.40 12.92
N LEU A 222 -16.30 -5.50 13.64
CA LEU A 222 -16.72 -4.47 14.59
C LEU A 222 -15.70 -4.25 15.72
N ARG A 223 -15.07 -5.33 16.20
CA ARG A 223 -14.12 -5.27 17.32
C ARG A 223 -12.76 -4.70 16.92
N LEU A 224 -12.25 -5.09 15.77
CA LEU A 224 -10.95 -4.64 15.26
C LEU A 224 -11.05 -3.24 14.63
N GLY A 225 -12.20 -2.93 14.03
CA GLY A 225 -12.43 -1.68 13.32
C GLY A 225 -11.58 -1.54 12.07
N THR A 226 -11.61 -0.36 11.47
CA THR A 226 -10.76 0.01 10.34
C THR A 226 -9.64 0.93 10.83
N GLY A 227 -8.40 0.59 10.52
CA GLY A 227 -7.23 1.44 10.79
C GLY A 227 -7.17 2.64 9.85
N ARG A 228 -6.22 3.54 10.09
CA ARG A 228 -6.05 4.75 9.26
C ARG A 228 -5.31 4.49 7.94
N VAL A 229 -4.73 3.30 7.74
CA VAL A 229 -3.91 2.89 6.58
C VAL A 229 -4.67 1.89 5.71
#